data_AF-A0A958P409-F1
#
_entry.id   AF-A0A958P409-F1
#
_cell.length_a   1.000
_cell.length_b   1.000
_cell.length_c   1.000
_cell.angle_alpha   90.00
_cell.angle_beta   90.00
_cell.angle_gamma   90.00
#
_symmetry.space_group_name_H-M   'P 1'
#
loop_
_entity.id
_entity.type
_entity.pdbx_description
1 polymer ?
#
loop_
_entity_poly.entity_id
_entity_poly.type
_entity_poly.pdbx_seq_one_letter_code
_entity_poly.pdbx_strand_id
1 'polypeptide(L)'
;ANTEEKSKDKRFLRALKYIIPIFFIIIFFFIYRAMNPLFERLTQEIANLISVEWFFFAIGGFILCYAFYKQYRSKNIDDWEKGWQMQLTQEEQKEPKWNEGSAFIILFVALNIMLVMVNFMDVNYLYLGQGMPDGITHKEFVHKGVGMLIFSILLGIIILLYFFRGYLNFSKHQSILKILAFLWVAQNVFMVFSTSIRNTMYIDAALLTYKRIGVYFWLLFALLGLITLFIKLHKNKSVWYLARHNFTILYIVMLLSSVFDWDMILSNYNVYRAKKKPDISSLDKNYLLSISEGNIKELFDLKKIEGFEVDSVYSYRGFGTYQLTNASELDFKVYRFLADDIQGDWRSYSLRRDRVKKDIQQLDNKGELVSMNLENAHIKKIEPFSKLKNLKELNLTGCPINDWENIESLKGVTDLSVSYLTKKDIDFFQNLNTLKVLTVSMTDYEVKEQLKEQLKNVVII
;
A
#
# COMPACT_ATOMS: atom_id res chain seq x y z
N ALA A 1 -33.04 27.42 19.95
CA ALA A 1 -32.52 26.10 20.38
C ALA A 1 -33.62 25.02 20.33
N ASN A 2 -34.71 25.14 21.10
CA ASN A 2 -35.74 24.08 21.23
C ASN A 2 -36.56 23.71 19.97
N THR A 3 -36.60 24.53 18.92
CA THR A 3 -37.40 24.28 17.71
C THR A 3 -36.64 23.54 16.62
N GLU A 4 -35.35 23.79 16.45
CA GLU A 4 -34.52 23.09 15.47
C GLU A 4 -34.17 21.65 15.90
N GLU A 5 -33.96 21.45 17.20
CA GLU A 5 -33.66 20.14 17.81
C GLU A 5 -34.87 19.19 17.66
N LYS A 6 -36.08 19.68 17.97
CA LYS A 6 -37.35 18.97 17.70
C LYS A 6 -37.57 18.67 16.21
N SER A 7 -37.00 19.46 15.30
CA SER A 7 -37.14 19.24 13.84
C SER A 7 -36.19 18.16 13.32
N LYS A 8 -34.98 18.04 13.89
CA LYS A 8 -34.01 17.00 13.55
C LYS A 8 -34.48 15.62 14.02
N ASP A 9 -35.03 15.53 15.24
CA ASP A 9 -35.64 14.29 15.74
C ASP A 9 -36.78 13.81 14.82
N LYS A 10 -37.64 14.73 14.36
CA LYS A 10 -38.72 14.39 13.42
C LYS A 10 -38.25 13.94 12.03
N ARG A 11 -37.02 14.27 11.62
CA ARG A 11 -36.44 13.77 10.35
C ARG A 11 -35.82 12.39 10.55
N PHE A 12 -35.10 12.19 11.65
CA PHE A 12 -34.53 10.89 11.99
C PHE A 12 -35.63 9.83 12.21
N LEU A 13 -36.68 10.17 12.96
CA LEU A 13 -37.84 9.32 13.17
C LEU A 13 -38.59 9.00 11.85
N ARG A 14 -38.59 9.93 10.88
CA ARG A 14 -39.15 9.69 9.54
C ARG A 14 -38.27 8.77 8.69
N ALA A 15 -36.95 8.83 8.83
CA ALA A 15 -36.03 7.90 8.17
C ALA A 15 -36.14 6.50 8.78
N LEU A 16 -36.32 6.39 10.10
CA LEU A 16 -36.51 5.13 10.83
C LEU A 16 -37.68 4.30 10.30
N LYS A 17 -38.76 4.97 9.86
CA LYS A 17 -39.93 4.36 9.20
C LYS A 17 -39.57 3.50 7.99
N TYR A 18 -38.49 3.85 7.26
CA TYR A 18 -38.05 3.09 6.08
C TYR A 18 -36.89 2.16 6.42
N ILE A 19 -35.96 2.60 7.28
CA ILE A 19 -34.77 1.81 7.63
C ILE A 19 -35.14 0.50 8.34
N ILE A 20 -36.05 0.56 9.32
CA ILE A 20 -36.42 -0.64 10.10
C ILE A 20 -37.07 -1.70 9.21
N PRO A 21 -38.10 -1.40 8.38
CA PRO A 21 -38.68 -2.42 7.50
C PRO A 21 -37.68 -2.96 6.48
N ILE A 22 -36.83 -2.12 5.88
CA ILE A 22 -35.82 -2.57 4.92
C ILE A 22 -34.83 -3.53 5.59
N PHE A 23 -34.37 -3.23 6.80
CA PHE A 23 -33.50 -4.11 7.58
C PHE A 23 -34.12 -5.48 7.80
N PHE A 24 -35.39 -5.54 8.23
CA PHE A 24 -36.09 -6.81 8.41
C PHE A 24 -36.34 -7.53 7.09
N ILE A 25 -36.69 -6.83 6.01
CA ILE A 25 -36.85 -7.43 4.67
C ILE A 25 -35.56 -8.12 4.23
N ILE A 26 -34.40 -7.48 4.42
CA ILE A 26 -33.10 -8.06 4.08
C ILE A 26 -32.85 -9.32 4.92
N ILE A 27 -33.09 -9.28 6.23
CA ILE A 27 -32.92 -10.45 7.10
C ILE A 27 -33.83 -11.60 6.67
N PHE A 28 -35.12 -11.34 6.49
CA PHE A 28 -36.08 -12.37 6.10
C PHE A 28 -35.79 -12.92 4.70
N PHE A 29 -35.31 -12.09 3.76
CA PHE A 29 -34.85 -12.54 2.45
C PHE A 29 -33.74 -13.60 2.57
N PHE A 30 -32.72 -13.35 3.40
CA PHE A 30 -31.63 -14.32 3.60
C PHE A 30 -32.09 -15.57 4.37
N ILE A 31 -33.00 -15.44 5.34
CA ILE A 31 -33.59 -16.59 6.04
C ILE A 31 -34.37 -17.48 5.06
N TYR A 32 -35.26 -16.90 4.25
CA TYR A 32 -36.04 -17.66 3.26
C TYR A 32 -35.16 -18.29 2.18
N ARG A 33 -34.07 -17.62 1.80
CA ARG A 33 -33.05 -18.15 0.91
C ARG A 33 -32.37 -19.38 1.49
N ALA A 34 -31.94 -19.31 2.76
CA ALA A 34 -31.31 -20.45 3.44
C ALA A 34 -32.28 -21.63 3.65
N MET A 35 -33.58 -21.37 3.76
CA MET A 35 -34.59 -22.40 3.99
C MET A 35 -35.08 -23.09 2.71
N ASN A 36 -34.94 -22.49 1.52
CA ASN A 36 -35.54 -23.00 0.29
C ASN A 36 -34.55 -22.98 -0.90
N PRO A 37 -34.09 -24.17 -1.36
CA PRO A 37 -33.15 -24.29 -2.49
C PRO A 37 -33.64 -23.70 -3.82
N LEU A 38 -34.95 -23.66 -4.07
CA LEU A 38 -35.51 -23.03 -5.28
C LEU A 38 -35.42 -21.50 -5.20
N PHE A 39 -35.70 -20.94 -4.02
CA PHE A 39 -35.57 -19.50 -3.79
C PHE A 39 -34.10 -19.08 -3.79
N GLU A 40 -33.20 -19.93 -3.30
CA GLU A 40 -31.74 -19.73 -3.37
C GLU A 40 -31.24 -19.55 -4.81
N ARG A 41 -31.61 -20.46 -5.71
CA ARG A 41 -31.20 -20.39 -7.13
C ARG A 41 -31.77 -19.17 -7.84
N LEU A 42 -33.04 -18.85 -7.60
CA LEU A 42 -33.70 -17.69 -8.22
C LEU A 42 -33.10 -16.35 -7.77
N THR A 43 -32.54 -16.28 -6.56
CA THR A 43 -32.05 -15.04 -5.95
C THR A 43 -30.52 -14.95 -5.90
N GLN A 44 -29.82 -15.91 -6.49
CA GLN A 44 -28.37 -16.06 -6.40
C GLN A 44 -27.61 -14.82 -6.89
N GLU A 45 -28.01 -14.26 -8.04
CA GLU A 45 -27.37 -13.06 -8.61
C GLU A 45 -27.60 -11.81 -7.75
N ILE A 46 -28.82 -11.63 -7.21
CA ILE A 46 -29.17 -10.51 -6.35
C ILE A 46 -28.41 -10.58 -5.03
N ALA A 47 -28.31 -11.76 -4.44
CA ALA A 47 -27.60 -11.94 -3.18
C ALA A 47 -26.09 -11.78 -3.32
N ASN A 48 -25.52 -12.16 -4.47
CA ASN A 48 -24.10 -11.94 -4.77
C ASN A 48 -23.74 -10.46 -4.96
N LEU A 49 -24.71 -9.63 -5.38
CA LEU A 49 -24.53 -8.18 -5.50
C LEU A 49 -24.54 -7.46 -4.13
N ILE A 50 -25.29 -7.99 -3.15
CA ILE A 50 -25.45 -7.37 -1.82
C ILE A 50 -24.50 -8.04 -0.83
N SER A 51 -23.22 -7.68 -0.92
CA SER A 51 -22.25 -8.03 0.13
C SER A 51 -22.31 -7.03 1.29
N VAL A 52 -21.86 -7.43 2.48
CA VAL A 52 -21.79 -6.54 3.65
C VAL A 52 -20.85 -5.36 3.35
N GLU A 53 -19.75 -5.63 2.68
CA GLU A 53 -18.80 -4.63 2.19
C GLU A 53 -19.46 -3.69 1.19
N TRP A 54 -20.23 -4.20 0.24
CA TRP A 54 -20.97 -3.38 -0.73
C TRP A 54 -22.01 -2.49 -0.05
N PHE A 55 -22.73 -2.99 0.95
CA PHE A 55 -23.70 -2.20 1.71
C PHE A 55 -23.04 -1.04 2.45
N PHE A 56 -21.94 -1.29 3.17
CA PHE A 56 -21.20 -0.22 3.84
C PHE A 56 -20.53 0.73 2.85
N PHE A 57 -20.01 0.23 1.73
CA PHE A 57 -19.46 1.05 0.65
C PHE A 57 -20.53 1.94 0.02
N ALA A 58 -21.71 1.42 -0.29
CA ALA A 58 -22.81 2.15 -0.91
C ALA A 58 -23.36 3.21 0.04
N ILE A 59 -23.63 2.87 1.31
CA ILE A 59 -24.10 3.84 2.30
C ILE A 59 -23.03 4.90 2.57
N GLY A 60 -21.78 4.49 2.77
CA GLY A 60 -20.66 5.41 2.95
C GLY A 60 -20.48 6.33 1.76
N GLY A 61 -20.59 5.78 0.54
CA GLY A 61 -20.55 6.50 -0.73
C GLY A 61 -21.71 7.49 -0.85
N PHE A 62 -22.95 7.09 -0.55
CA PHE A 62 -24.10 7.99 -0.52
C PHE A 62 -23.95 9.10 0.51
N ILE A 63 -23.42 8.80 1.70
CA ILE A 63 -23.13 9.81 2.72
C ILE A 63 -22.07 10.79 2.21
N LEU A 64 -20.99 10.29 1.59
CA LEU A 64 -19.94 11.11 1.00
C LEU A 64 -20.46 11.98 -0.15
N CYS A 65 -21.21 11.40 -1.09
CA CYS A 65 -21.83 12.13 -2.20
C CYS A 65 -22.82 13.17 -1.67
N TYR A 66 -23.66 12.81 -0.71
CA TYR A 66 -24.58 13.76 -0.07
C TYR A 66 -23.83 14.88 0.65
N ALA A 67 -22.75 14.57 1.38
CA ALA A 67 -21.90 15.55 2.04
C ALA A 67 -21.18 16.47 1.04
N PHE A 68 -20.81 15.95 -0.13
CA PHE A 68 -20.18 16.70 -1.22
C PHE A 68 -21.17 17.65 -1.91
N TYR A 69 -22.34 17.15 -2.30
CA TYR A 69 -23.37 17.94 -3.00
C TYR A 69 -24.09 18.93 -2.08
N LYS A 70 -24.35 18.51 -0.85
CA LYS A 70 -25.02 19.32 0.15
C LYS A 70 -24.04 19.59 1.27
N GLN A 71 -23.12 20.51 0.99
CA GLN A 71 -22.21 21.08 1.98
C GLN A 71 -23.02 21.78 3.08
N TYR A 72 -23.44 21.00 4.07
CA TYR A 72 -24.14 21.53 5.23
C TYR A 72 -23.11 22.04 6.21
N ARG A 73 -22.84 23.34 6.12
CA ARG A 73 -22.06 24.05 7.12
C ARG A 73 -22.96 24.30 8.33
N SER A 74 -22.76 23.52 9.38
CA SER A 74 -23.53 23.66 10.61
C SER A 74 -23.13 24.97 11.29
N LYS A 75 -24.08 25.91 11.42
CA LYS A 75 -23.86 27.19 12.11
C LYS A 75 -23.36 26.99 13.55
N ASN A 76 -23.81 25.93 14.22
CA ASN A 76 -23.32 25.57 15.56
C ASN A 76 -21.84 25.17 15.56
N ILE A 77 -21.36 24.50 14.51
CA ILE A 77 -19.94 24.14 14.37
C ILE A 77 -19.13 25.40 14.04
N ASP A 78 -19.64 26.27 13.19
CA ASP A 78 -18.98 27.55 12.88
C ASP A 78 -18.89 28.47 14.09
N ASP A 79 -19.96 28.59 14.86
CA ASP A 79 -19.99 29.43 16.06
C ASP A 79 -19.12 28.82 17.17
N TRP A 80 -19.03 27.48 17.25
CA TRP A 80 -18.08 26.78 18.11
C TRP A 80 -16.62 26.98 17.66
N GLU A 81 -16.33 26.90 16.36
CA GLU A 81 -14.99 27.15 15.78
C GLU A 81 -14.56 28.61 15.93
N LYS A 82 -15.48 29.57 15.77
CA LYS A 82 -15.22 31.00 16.01
C LYS A 82 -14.78 31.29 17.44
N GLY A 83 -15.21 30.47 18.40
CA GLY A 83 -14.76 30.56 19.79
C GLY A 83 -13.29 30.14 20.00
N TRP A 84 -12.65 29.54 18.99
CA TRP A 84 -11.27 29.08 19.10
C TRP A 84 -10.29 30.17 18.71
N GLN A 85 -9.86 30.93 19.72
CA GLN A 85 -8.76 31.87 19.53
C GLN A 85 -7.47 31.10 19.21
N MET A 86 -6.78 31.53 18.14
CA MET A 86 -5.51 30.96 17.70
C MET A 86 -4.32 31.49 18.53
N GLN A 87 -4.55 32.54 19.31
CA GLN A 87 -3.58 33.18 20.20
C GLN A 87 -4.08 33.05 21.63
N LEU A 88 -3.16 32.85 22.57
CA LEU A 88 -3.48 32.94 23.99
C LEU A 88 -3.30 34.38 24.45
N THR A 89 -4.29 34.93 25.15
CA THR A 89 -4.23 36.23 25.85
C THR A 89 -4.09 36.00 27.36
N GLN A 90 -3.39 36.91 28.04
CA GLN A 90 -3.09 36.77 29.47
C GLN A 90 -4.33 36.98 30.37
N GLU A 91 -5.24 37.87 29.95
CA GLU A 91 -6.42 38.29 30.72
C GLU A 91 -7.44 37.16 30.94
N GLU A 92 -7.46 36.15 30.06
CA GLU A 92 -8.43 35.05 30.11
C GLU A 92 -7.95 33.84 30.95
N GLN A 93 -6.72 33.86 31.49
CA GLN A 93 -6.10 32.67 32.07
C GLN A 93 -6.23 32.62 33.60
N LYS A 94 -6.84 31.54 34.10
CA LYS A 94 -6.94 31.25 35.54
C LYS A 94 -5.66 30.61 36.08
N GLU A 95 -5.28 30.98 37.30
CA GLU A 95 -4.19 30.32 38.01
C GLU A 95 -4.51 28.83 38.26
N PRO A 96 -3.53 27.92 38.11
CA PRO A 96 -3.73 26.51 38.36
C PRO A 96 -3.96 26.23 39.85
N LYS A 97 -4.77 25.21 40.15
CA LYS A 97 -5.11 24.81 41.53
C LYS A 97 -3.94 24.19 42.31
N TRP A 98 -2.82 23.90 41.64
CA TRP A 98 -1.64 23.23 42.19
C TRP A 98 -0.38 23.74 41.48
N ASN A 99 0.79 23.40 42.02
CA ASN A 99 2.09 23.89 41.55
C ASN A 99 2.55 23.23 40.24
N GLU A 100 1.84 23.52 39.14
CA GLU A 100 2.14 23.01 37.79
C GLU A 100 3.54 23.40 37.32
N GLY A 101 4.03 24.59 37.68
CA GLY A 101 5.36 25.08 37.27
C GLY A 101 6.51 24.23 37.83
N SER A 102 6.48 23.91 39.13
CA SER A 102 7.51 23.08 39.75
C SER A 102 7.49 21.65 39.21
N ALA A 103 6.30 21.08 39.03
CA ALA A 103 6.14 19.75 38.44
C ALA A 103 6.68 19.70 37.01
N PHE A 104 6.41 20.74 36.21
CA PHE A 104 6.98 20.88 34.87
C PHE A 104 8.52 20.91 34.91
N ILE A 105 9.11 21.73 35.79
CA ILE A 105 10.57 21.86 35.87
C ILE A 105 11.21 20.52 36.21
N ILE A 106 10.71 19.82 37.24
CA ILE A 106 11.25 18.51 37.65
C ILE A 106 11.17 17.51 36.50
N LEU A 107 10.00 17.41 35.86
CA LEU A 107 9.77 16.48 34.76
C LEU A 107 10.66 16.79 33.54
N PHE A 108 10.73 18.06 33.12
CA PHE A 108 11.49 18.43 31.92
C PHE A 108 12.99 18.44 32.14
N VAL A 109 13.48 18.70 33.36
CA VAL A 109 14.90 18.47 33.68
C VAL A 109 15.23 16.99 33.53
N ALA A 110 14.44 16.09 34.14
CA ALA A 110 14.66 14.66 34.03
C ALA A 110 14.60 14.16 32.58
N LEU A 111 13.56 14.56 31.83
CA LEU A 111 13.41 14.18 30.41
C LEU A 111 14.56 14.71 29.55
N ASN A 112 15.01 15.94 29.77
CA ASN A 112 16.14 16.49 29.02
C ASN A 112 17.45 15.74 29.33
N ILE A 113 17.70 15.37 30.58
CA ILE A 113 18.89 14.57 30.95
C ILE A 113 18.84 13.20 30.26
N MET A 114 17.69 12.52 30.29
CA MET A 114 17.52 11.23 29.60
C MET A 114 17.75 11.36 28.09
N LEU A 115 17.20 12.41 27.46
CA LEU A 115 17.42 12.66 26.03
C LEU A 115 18.88 12.99 25.70
N VAL A 116 19.60 13.70 26.57
CA VAL A 116 21.02 13.99 26.36
C VAL A 116 21.80 12.69 26.36
N MET A 117 21.52 11.78 27.30
CA MET A 117 22.15 10.46 27.34
C MET A 117 21.87 9.67 26.05
N VAL A 118 20.62 9.66 25.58
CA VAL A 118 20.26 8.97 24.32
C VAL A 118 20.98 9.59 23.12
N ASN A 119 20.95 10.92 23.00
CA ASN A 119 21.61 11.63 21.91
C ASN A 119 23.13 11.45 21.94
N PHE A 120 23.73 11.39 23.12
CA PHE A 120 25.15 11.09 23.28
C PHE A 120 25.49 9.67 22.82
N MET A 121 24.67 8.67 23.17
CA MET A 121 24.81 7.31 22.66
C MET A 121 24.68 7.26 21.13
N ASP A 122 23.71 7.99 20.56
CA ASP A 122 23.54 8.09 19.10
C ASP A 122 24.75 8.76 18.42
N VAL A 123 25.34 9.80 19.02
CA VAL A 123 26.56 10.44 18.50
C VAL A 123 27.72 9.46 18.45
N ASN A 124 27.99 8.75 19.55
CA ASN A 124 29.08 7.79 19.62
C ASN A 124 28.91 6.64 18.62
N TYR A 125 27.67 6.16 18.47
CA TYR A 125 27.35 5.05 17.60
C TYR A 125 27.35 5.44 16.12
N LEU A 126 26.58 6.46 15.74
CA LEU A 126 26.32 6.79 14.33
C LEU A 126 27.40 7.67 13.71
N TYR A 127 28.03 8.56 14.50
CA TYR A 127 28.92 9.59 13.98
C TYR A 127 30.40 9.30 14.27
N LEU A 128 30.71 8.71 15.43
CA LEU A 128 32.08 8.41 15.84
C LEU A 128 32.52 6.97 15.53
N GLY A 129 31.60 6.11 15.07
CA GLY A 129 31.93 4.79 14.52
C GLY A 129 32.42 3.76 15.54
N GLN A 130 32.09 3.90 16.84
CA GLN A 130 32.54 2.99 17.90
C GLN A 130 31.91 1.59 17.87
N GLY A 131 31.07 1.28 16.86
CA GLY A 131 30.37 -0.02 16.75
C GLY A 131 29.22 -0.19 17.76
N MET A 132 28.44 -1.25 17.61
CA MET A 132 27.41 -1.61 18.59
C MET A 132 28.06 -2.24 19.83
N PRO A 133 27.53 -2.01 21.05
CA PRO A 133 27.92 -2.79 22.22
C PRO A 133 27.71 -4.29 21.99
N ASP A 134 28.61 -5.11 22.54
CA ASP A 134 28.57 -6.57 22.38
C ASP A 134 27.20 -7.15 22.76
N GLY A 135 26.59 -7.93 21.85
CA GLY A 135 25.35 -8.68 22.10
C GLY A 135 24.04 -8.06 21.58
N ILE A 136 24.05 -6.87 20.95
CA ILE A 136 22.85 -6.27 20.34
C ILE A 136 22.86 -6.48 18.82
N THR A 137 21.85 -7.15 18.28
CA THR A 137 21.72 -7.28 16.82
C THR A 137 21.21 -5.98 16.19
N HIS A 138 21.74 -5.64 15.02
CA HIS A 138 21.35 -4.43 14.27
C HIS A 138 19.85 -4.40 13.94
N LYS A 139 19.24 -5.58 13.77
CA LYS A 139 17.82 -5.75 13.48
C LYS A 139 16.92 -5.46 14.69
N GLU A 140 17.29 -5.92 15.88
CA GLU A 140 16.52 -5.66 17.11
C GLU A 140 16.56 -4.20 17.53
N PHE A 141 17.72 -3.56 17.37
CA PHE A 141 17.92 -2.15 17.69
C PHE A 141 17.04 -1.21 16.87
N VAL A 142 16.77 -1.56 15.60
CA VAL A 142 15.96 -0.72 14.68
C VAL A 142 14.47 -0.99 14.84
N HIS A 143 14.03 -2.26 14.90
CA HIS A 143 12.59 -2.58 14.88
C HIS A 143 11.84 -2.17 16.16
N LYS A 144 12.46 -2.30 17.34
CA LYS A 144 11.84 -1.84 18.60
C LYS A 144 12.04 -0.34 18.84
N GLY A 145 13.13 0.23 18.30
CA GLY A 145 13.54 1.61 18.57
C GLY A 145 12.62 2.66 17.96
N VAL A 146 12.31 2.55 16.67
CA VAL A 146 11.55 3.62 15.97
C VAL A 146 10.16 3.78 16.57
N GLY A 147 9.38 2.71 16.73
CA GLY A 147 8.00 2.79 17.25
C GLY A 147 7.91 3.37 18.66
N MET A 148 8.83 3.00 19.55
CA MET A 148 8.90 3.56 20.91
C MET A 148 9.30 5.03 20.92
N LEU A 149 10.16 5.44 19.98
CA LEU A 149 10.52 6.84 19.78
C LEU A 149 9.32 7.66 19.29
N ILE A 150 8.49 7.11 18.40
CA ILE A 150 7.23 7.75 18.00
C ILE A 150 6.37 8.06 19.22
N PHE A 151 6.16 7.02 20.02
CA PHE A 151 5.33 7.10 21.20
C PHE A 151 5.86 8.11 22.20
N SER A 152 7.18 8.14 22.44
CA SER A 152 7.79 9.08 23.40
C SER A 152 7.67 10.53 22.96
N ILE A 153 7.86 10.84 21.68
CA ILE A 153 7.67 12.20 21.14
C ILE A 153 6.22 12.64 21.29
N LEU A 154 5.26 11.80 20.89
CA LEU A 154 3.84 12.13 21.01
C LEU A 154 3.42 12.34 22.48
N LEU A 155 3.88 11.49 23.39
CA LEU A 155 3.62 11.62 24.81
C LEU A 155 4.21 12.94 25.34
N GLY A 156 5.44 13.28 24.98
CA GLY A 156 6.08 14.54 25.36
C GLY A 156 5.35 15.76 24.82
N ILE A 157 4.84 15.70 23.58
CA ILE A 157 3.99 16.75 23.00
C ILE A 157 2.69 16.90 23.81
N ILE A 158 2.00 15.80 24.12
CA ILE A 158 0.75 15.84 24.92
C ILE A 158 1.00 16.50 26.28
N ILE A 159 2.10 16.13 26.95
CA ILE A 159 2.51 16.73 28.22
C ILE A 159 2.80 18.23 28.06
N LEU A 160 3.53 18.64 27.01
CA LEU A 160 3.78 20.05 26.71
C LEU A 160 2.48 20.83 26.46
N LEU A 161 1.53 20.24 25.74
CA LEU A 161 0.24 20.86 25.48
C LEU A 161 -0.58 21.01 26.75
N TYR A 162 -0.53 20.03 27.66
CA TYR A 162 -1.21 20.10 28.96
C TYR A 162 -0.68 21.26 29.81
N PHE A 163 0.64 21.38 29.97
CA PHE A 163 1.24 22.41 30.81
C PHE A 163 1.17 23.80 30.16
N PHE A 164 1.49 23.92 28.87
CA PHE A 164 1.41 25.19 28.15
C PHE A 164 0.02 25.46 27.55
N ARG A 165 -1.06 24.94 28.14
CA ARG A 165 -2.44 25.22 27.69
C ARG A 165 -2.88 26.68 27.91
N GLY A 166 -2.27 27.37 28.87
CA GLY A 166 -2.75 28.67 29.34
C GLY A 166 -1.75 29.40 30.24
N TYR A 167 -2.04 29.48 31.54
CA TYR A 167 -1.33 30.28 32.55
C TYR A 167 0.20 30.19 32.51
N LEU A 168 0.80 28.99 32.37
CA LEU A 168 2.25 28.83 32.40
C LEU A 168 2.99 29.59 31.28
N ASN A 169 2.32 29.91 30.17
CA ASN A 169 2.90 30.73 29.09
C ASN A 169 3.20 32.18 29.52
N PHE A 170 2.59 32.68 30.60
CA PHE A 170 2.67 34.06 31.10
C PHE A 170 3.17 34.14 32.56
N SER A 171 3.56 33.01 33.15
CA SER A 171 4.01 32.95 34.54
C SER A 171 5.33 33.71 34.76
N LYS A 172 5.62 34.10 36.02
CA LYS A 172 6.89 34.76 36.39
C LYS A 172 8.14 33.96 35.98
N HIS A 173 8.04 32.63 35.98
CA HIS A 173 9.13 31.72 35.60
C HIS A 173 9.10 31.27 34.13
N GLN A 174 8.32 31.94 33.27
CA GLN A 174 8.11 31.54 31.87
C GLN A 174 9.40 31.30 31.08
N SER A 175 10.46 32.07 31.34
CA SER A 175 11.73 31.95 30.62
C SER A 175 12.38 30.59 30.84
N ILE A 176 12.46 30.15 32.10
CA ILE A 176 13.04 28.85 32.46
C ILE A 176 12.19 27.70 31.89
N LEU A 177 10.86 27.80 32.04
CA LEU A 177 9.94 26.79 31.51
C LEU A 177 10.07 26.64 29.98
N LYS A 178 10.13 27.78 29.26
CA LYS A 178 10.30 27.80 27.81
C LYS A 178 11.68 27.30 27.39
N ILE A 179 12.76 27.66 28.09
CA ILE A 179 14.10 27.14 27.80
C ILE A 179 14.11 25.61 27.91
N LEU A 180 13.58 25.04 29.00
CA LEU A 180 13.51 23.59 29.17
C LEU A 180 12.67 22.90 28.09
N ALA A 181 11.55 23.51 27.70
CA ALA A 181 10.70 23.02 26.62
C ALA A 181 11.41 23.10 25.25
N PHE A 182 12.08 24.21 24.94
CA PHE A 182 12.81 24.40 23.69
C PHE A 182 14.03 23.49 23.60
N LEU A 183 14.73 23.28 24.71
CA LEU A 183 15.83 22.33 24.79
C LEU A 183 15.33 20.91 24.51
N TRP A 184 14.18 20.53 25.10
CA TRP A 184 13.55 19.24 24.81
C TRP A 184 13.16 19.11 23.33
N VAL A 185 12.57 20.15 22.73
CA VAL A 185 12.22 20.17 21.30
C VAL A 185 13.47 20.01 20.44
N ALA A 186 14.54 20.78 20.70
CA ALA A 186 15.79 20.72 19.95
C ALA A 186 16.43 19.33 20.03
N GLN A 187 16.45 18.73 21.23
CA GLN A 187 16.95 17.37 21.42
C GLN A 187 16.15 16.31 20.66
N ASN A 188 14.82 16.45 20.59
CA ASN A 188 13.99 15.53 19.79
C ASN A 188 14.14 15.76 18.29
N VAL A 189 14.35 16.99 17.84
CA VAL A 189 14.70 17.28 16.44
C VAL A 189 16.01 16.58 16.08
N PHE A 190 17.04 16.68 16.92
CA PHE A 190 18.29 15.95 16.72
C PHE A 190 18.05 14.43 16.66
N MET A 191 17.25 13.89 17.59
CA MET A 191 16.91 12.47 17.62
C MET A 191 16.17 11.99 16.35
N VAL A 192 15.29 12.83 15.78
CA VAL A 192 14.63 12.54 14.50
C VAL A 192 15.65 12.43 13.36
N PHE A 193 16.69 13.28 13.33
CA PHE A 193 17.78 13.16 12.36
C PHE A 193 18.64 11.91 12.58
N SER A 194 19.05 11.62 13.83
CA SER A 194 19.78 10.39 14.16
C SER A 194 19.01 9.14 13.75
N THR A 195 17.69 9.14 13.96
CA THR A 195 16.81 8.03 13.55
C THR A 195 16.66 7.94 12.05
N SER A 196 16.65 9.07 11.34
CA SER A 196 16.65 9.10 9.87
C SER A 196 17.91 8.43 9.31
N ILE A 197 19.08 8.75 9.88
CA ILE A 197 20.37 8.12 9.52
C ILE A 197 20.32 6.62 9.80
N ARG A 198 19.83 6.21 10.97
CA ARG A 198 19.68 4.80 11.33
C ARG A 198 18.77 4.03 10.35
N ASN A 199 17.67 4.65 9.92
CA ASN A 199 16.79 4.07 8.91
C ASN A 199 17.51 3.93 7.55
N THR A 200 18.33 4.91 7.17
CA THR A 200 19.16 4.84 5.96
C THR A 200 20.17 3.69 6.05
N MET A 201 20.92 3.57 7.15
CA MET A 201 21.84 2.45 7.37
C MET A 201 21.13 1.09 7.29
N TYR A 202 19.91 1.02 7.83
CA TYR A 202 19.09 -0.18 7.77
C TYR A 202 18.61 -0.50 6.34
N ILE A 203 18.27 0.51 5.54
CA ILE A 203 17.98 0.36 4.10
C ILE A 203 19.24 -0.06 3.35
N ASP A 204 20.41 0.49 3.69
CA ASP A 204 21.67 0.17 3.04
C ASP A 204 22.15 -1.25 3.37
N ALA A 205 21.82 -1.77 4.56
CA ALA A 205 22.07 -3.15 4.96
C ALA A 205 21.01 -4.12 4.38
N ALA A 206 19.75 -3.70 4.29
CA ALA A 206 18.63 -4.49 3.77
C ALA A 206 18.12 -3.94 2.43
N LEU A 207 16.82 -3.98 2.17
CA LEU A 207 16.20 -3.40 0.97
C LEU A 207 15.33 -2.20 1.31
N LEU A 208 15.00 -1.37 0.33
CA LEU A 208 13.94 -0.40 0.52
C LEU A 208 12.59 -1.12 0.50
N THR A 209 11.76 -0.86 1.51
CA THR A 209 10.39 -1.41 1.63
C THR A 209 9.41 -0.30 1.97
N TYR A 210 8.12 -0.55 1.73
CA TYR A 210 7.03 0.32 2.14
C TYR A 210 7.08 0.74 3.61
N LYS A 211 7.41 -0.19 4.51
CA LYS A 211 7.53 0.10 5.94
C LYS A 211 8.66 1.10 6.22
N ARG A 212 9.80 0.98 5.53
CA ARG A 212 10.96 1.89 5.69
C ARG A 212 10.72 3.27 5.08
N ILE A 213 9.96 3.36 3.98
CA ILE A 213 9.45 4.63 3.44
C ILE A 213 8.49 5.27 4.45
N GLY A 214 7.58 4.49 5.03
CA GLY A 214 6.64 4.95 6.06
C GLY A 214 7.35 5.54 7.29
N VAL A 215 8.51 5.00 7.68
CA VAL A 215 9.35 5.58 8.74
C VAL A 215 9.80 7.00 8.38
N TYR A 216 10.23 7.27 7.15
CA TYR A 216 10.59 8.64 6.74
C TYR A 216 9.40 9.59 6.73
N PHE A 217 8.22 9.15 6.29
CA PHE A 217 7.00 9.95 6.40
C PHE A 217 6.69 10.30 7.85
N TRP A 218 6.80 9.31 8.73
CA TRP A 218 6.59 9.55 10.14
C TRP A 218 7.62 10.54 10.72
N LEU A 219 8.90 10.38 10.41
CA LEU A 219 9.97 11.29 10.84
C LEU A 219 9.73 12.72 10.32
N LEU A 220 9.26 12.86 9.09
CA LEU A 220 8.84 14.15 8.52
C LEU A 220 7.68 14.75 9.30
N PHE A 221 6.64 13.97 9.63
CA PHE A 221 5.52 14.45 10.46
C PHE A 221 5.95 14.83 11.87
N ALA A 222 6.85 14.06 12.49
CA ALA A 222 7.41 14.37 13.79
C ALA A 222 8.20 15.68 13.74
N LEU A 223 9.07 15.86 12.74
CA LEU A 223 9.84 17.08 12.54
C LEU A 223 8.93 18.30 12.35
N LEU A 224 7.96 18.21 11.44
CA LEU A 224 7.02 19.30 11.18
C LEU A 224 6.14 19.59 12.41
N GLY A 225 5.72 18.57 13.15
CA GLY A 225 4.98 18.70 14.40
C GLY A 225 5.81 19.35 15.52
N LEU A 226 7.11 19.06 15.60
CA LEU A 226 8.03 19.71 16.53
C LEU A 226 8.28 21.18 16.13
N ILE A 227 8.36 21.50 14.83
CA ILE A 227 8.47 22.87 14.34
C ILE A 227 7.21 23.68 14.67
N THR A 228 6.01 23.14 14.43
CA THR A 228 4.76 23.83 14.77
C THR A 228 4.59 23.99 16.27
N LEU A 229 5.05 23.02 17.07
CA LEU A 229 5.11 23.12 18.53
C LEU A 229 6.07 24.22 18.98
N PHE A 230 7.26 24.31 18.37
CA PHE A 230 8.21 25.39 18.64
C PHE A 230 7.57 26.77 18.39
N ILE A 231 6.90 26.94 17.24
CA ILE A 231 6.20 28.19 16.91
C ILE A 231 5.08 28.46 17.93
N LYS A 232 4.33 27.44 18.33
CA LYS A 232 3.28 27.55 19.35
C LYS A 232 3.83 28.07 20.67
N LEU A 233 4.96 27.53 21.13
CA LEU A 233 5.59 27.91 22.40
C LEU A 233 6.23 29.30 22.33
N HIS A 234 6.85 29.64 21.20
CA HIS A 234 7.50 30.94 21.00
C HIS A 234 6.48 32.08 20.89
N LYS A 235 5.41 31.88 20.10
CA LYS A 235 4.38 32.89 19.83
C LYS A 235 3.13 32.74 20.69
N ASN A 236 3.18 31.96 21.77
CA ASN A 236 2.05 31.69 22.69
C ASN A 236 0.73 31.36 21.97
N LYS A 237 0.79 30.46 20.97
CA LYS A 237 -0.41 30.03 20.24
C LYS A 237 -1.22 29.01 21.06
N SER A 238 -2.49 28.85 20.71
CA SER A 238 -3.36 27.86 21.34
C SER A 238 -3.09 26.44 20.83
N VAL A 239 -3.70 25.43 21.47
CA VAL A 239 -3.64 24.04 21.00
C VAL A 239 -4.31 23.89 19.63
N TRP A 240 -5.35 24.69 19.35
CA TRP A 240 -6.07 24.69 18.08
C TRP A 240 -5.20 25.14 16.90
N TYR A 241 -4.27 26.07 17.14
CA TYR A 241 -3.25 26.43 16.15
C TYR A 241 -2.47 25.21 15.69
N LEU A 242 -2.00 24.39 16.63
CA LEU A 242 -1.20 23.21 16.35
C LEU A 242 -2.02 22.13 15.63
N ALA A 243 -3.25 21.87 16.10
CA ALA A 243 -4.16 20.91 15.47
C ALA A 243 -4.42 21.29 14.00
N ARG A 244 -4.84 22.54 13.74
CA ARG A 244 -5.16 23.01 12.38
C ARG A 244 -3.96 22.90 11.43
N HIS A 245 -2.78 23.34 11.86
CA HIS A 245 -1.60 23.31 11.00
C HIS A 245 -1.09 21.89 10.78
N ASN A 246 -1.07 21.03 11.80
CA ASN A 246 -0.61 19.65 11.65
C ASN A 246 -1.56 18.81 10.77
N PHE A 247 -2.88 18.98 10.89
CA PHE A 247 -3.83 18.32 9.98
C PHE A 247 -3.70 18.85 8.54
N THR A 248 -3.45 20.15 8.36
CA THR A 248 -3.19 20.72 7.03
C THR A 248 -1.90 20.18 6.43
N ILE A 249 -0.83 20.06 7.24
CA ILE A 249 0.43 19.46 6.84
C ILE A 249 0.24 17.99 6.45
N LEU A 250 -0.47 17.21 7.26
CA LEU A 250 -0.80 15.81 6.96
C LEU A 250 -1.51 15.71 5.60
N TYR A 251 -2.53 16.54 5.39
CA TYR A 251 -3.28 16.58 4.13
C TYR A 251 -2.37 16.93 2.94
N ILE A 252 -1.55 17.98 3.04
CA ILE A 252 -0.64 18.40 1.98
C ILE A 252 0.39 17.30 1.67
N VAL A 253 1.00 16.69 2.69
CA VAL A 253 1.99 15.63 2.50
C VAL A 253 1.35 14.40 1.85
N MET A 254 0.14 14.00 2.26
CA MET A 254 -0.58 12.88 1.62
C MET A 254 -0.94 13.19 0.17
N LEU A 255 -1.37 14.42 -0.12
CA LEU A 255 -1.65 14.88 -1.48
C LEU A 255 -0.39 14.84 -2.35
N LEU A 256 0.72 15.40 -1.87
CA LEU A 256 2.00 15.38 -2.58
C LEU A 256 2.52 13.95 -2.75
N SER A 257 2.32 13.09 -1.75
CA SER A 257 2.73 11.67 -1.81
C SER A 257 2.04 10.92 -2.95
N SER A 258 0.78 11.25 -3.26
CA SER A 258 0.02 10.62 -4.36
C SER A 258 0.58 10.89 -5.76
N VAL A 259 1.44 11.91 -5.92
CA VAL A 259 2.08 12.25 -7.20
C VAL A 259 3.19 11.27 -7.55
N PHE A 260 3.79 10.62 -6.55
CA PHE A 260 4.95 9.77 -6.72
C PHE A 260 4.57 8.30 -6.89
N ASP A 261 5.21 7.64 -7.87
CA ASP A 261 5.10 6.19 -8.04
C ASP A 261 6.10 5.48 -7.10
N TRP A 262 5.65 5.24 -5.86
CA TRP A 262 6.47 4.63 -4.81
C TRP A 262 6.97 3.23 -5.19
N ASP A 263 6.17 2.44 -5.93
CA ASP A 263 6.57 1.12 -6.41
C ASP A 263 7.76 1.19 -7.36
N MET A 264 7.73 2.16 -8.28
CA MET A 264 8.82 2.40 -9.22
C MET A 264 10.07 2.92 -8.50
N ILE A 265 9.93 3.90 -7.59
CA ILE A 265 11.08 4.46 -6.84
C ILE A 265 11.77 3.35 -6.04
N LEU A 266 10.98 2.55 -5.33
CA LEU A 266 11.46 1.44 -4.52
C LEU A 266 12.18 0.41 -5.37
N SER A 267 11.58 0.00 -6.48
CA SER A 267 12.14 -1.04 -7.34
C SER A 267 13.41 -0.58 -8.03
N ASN A 268 13.46 0.67 -8.51
CA ASN A 268 14.67 1.25 -9.07
C ASN A 268 15.80 1.31 -8.06
N TYR A 269 15.53 1.72 -6.81
CA TYR A 269 16.54 1.72 -5.76
C TYR A 269 17.08 0.30 -5.49
N ASN A 270 16.19 -0.69 -5.35
CA ASN A 270 16.60 -2.06 -5.04
C ASN A 270 17.35 -2.73 -6.19
N VAL A 271 16.91 -2.56 -7.45
CA VAL A 271 17.60 -3.11 -8.63
C VAL A 271 18.93 -2.41 -8.87
N TYR A 272 19.01 -1.09 -8.67
CA TYR A 272 20.28 -0.37 -8.73
C TYR A 272 21.29 -0.89 -7.69
N ARG A 273 20.83 -1.14 -6.45
CA ARG A 273 21.65 -1.72 -5.39
C ARG A 273 22.11 -3.13 -5.78
N ALA A 274 21.22 -3.96 -6.33
CA ALA A 274 21.54 -5.30 -6.82
C ALA A 274 22.65 -5.29 -7.87
N LYS A 275 22.60 -4.35 -8.83
CA LYS A 275 23.62 -4.19 -9.87
C LYS A 275 24.98 -3.75 -9.30
N LYS A 276 25.00 -2.95 -8.22
CA LYS A 276 26.23 -2.48 -7.57
C LYS A 276 26.89 -3.49 -6.65
N LYS A 277 26.09 -4.27 -5.93
CA LYS A 277 26.54 -5.32 -5.02
C LYS A 277 25.87 -6.61 -5.48
N PRO A 278 26.51 -7.37 -6.38
CA PRO A 278 25.92 -8.55 -7.03
C PRO A 278 25.80 -9.76 -6.08
N ASP A 279 25.41 -9.54 -4.83
CA ASP A 279 24.91 -10.58 -3.95
C ASP A 279 23.39 -10.63 -4.06
N ILE A 280 22.90 -11.23 -5.15
CA ILE A 280 21.46 -11.36 -5.37
C ILE A 280 20.78 -12.21 -4.30
N SER A 281 21.52 -13.14 -3.68
CA SER A 281 20.98 -14.00 -2.63
C SER A 281 20.45 -13.20 -1.43
N SER A 282 20.99 -11.99 -1.22
CA SER A 282 20.54 -11.04 -0.21
C SER A 282 19.26 -10.26 -0.56
N LEU A 283 18.79 -10.33 -1.82
CA LEU A 283 17.54 -9.69 -2.25
C LEU A 283 16.33 -10.59 -1.97
N ASP A 284 15.34 -10.01 -1.31
CA ASP A 284 14.00 -10.58 -1.24
C ASP A 284 13.28 -10.38 -2.58
N LYS A 285 13.44 -11.35 -3.49
CA LYS A 285 12.87 -11.30 -4.84
C LYS A 285 11.37 -11.48 -4.81
N ASN A 286 10.85 -12.33 -3.92
CA ASN A 286 9.42 -12.46 -3.67
C ASN A 286 8.80 -11.11 -3.36
N TYR A 287 9.44 -10.33 -2.49
CA TYR A 287 8.97 -8.98 -2.21
C TYR A 287 8.93 -8.12 -3.48
N LEU A 288 9.99 -8.09 -4.28
CA LEU A 288 10.03 -7.31 -5.54
C LEU A 288 9.00 -7.78 -6.59
N LEU A 289 8.76 -9.08 -6.68
CA LEU A 289 7.75 -9.67 -7.56
C LEU A 289 6.33 -9.34 -7.07
N SER A 290 6.09 -9.33 -5.75
CA SER A 290 4.80 -9.03 -5.11
C SER A 290 4.36 -7.56 -5.21
N ILE A 291 5.31 -6.66 -5.47
CA ILE A 291 5.02 -5.26 -5.77
C ILE A 291 4.13 -5.19 -7.02
N SER A 292 3.39 -4.12 -7.19
CA SER A 292 2.52 -3.92 -8.35
C SER A 292 3.29 -3.86 -9.69
N GLU A 293 2.57 -3.88 -10.81
CA GLU A 293 3.06 -3.92 -12.21
C GLU A 293 4.02 -2.78 -12.61
N GLY A 294 4.10 -1.72 -11.81
CA GLY A 294 4.91 -0.53 -12.09
C GLY A 294 6.40 -0.80 -12.22
N ASN A 295 6.87 -1.97 -11.78
CA ASN A 295 8.28 -2.35 -11.75
C ASN A 295 8.66 -3.47 -12.74
N ILE A 296 7.80 -3.83 -13.68
CA ILE A 296 8.05 -4.93 -14.63
C ILE A 296 9.40 -4.73 -15.34
N LYS A 297 9.68 -3.53 -15.84
CA LYS A 297 10.94 -3.21 -16.51
C LYS A 297 12.16 -3.46 -15.63
N GLU A 298 12.12 -2.99 -14.39
CA GLU A 298 13.20 -3.14 -13.42
C GLU A 298 13.41 -4.63 -13.06
N LEU A 299 12.35 -5.43 -13.02
CA LEU A 299 12.44 -6.88 -12.82
C LEU A 299 13.09 -7.59 -14.01
N PHE A 300 12.83 -7.16 -15.24
CA PHE A 300 13.54 -7.69 -16.42
C PHE A 300 15.03 -7.35 -16.42
N ASP A 301 15.40 -6.18 -15.91
CA ASP A 301 16.80 -5.83 -15.67
C ASP A 301 17.44 -6.73 -14.60
N LEU A 302 16.67 -7.14 -13.58
CA LEU A 302 17.12 -8.03 -12.51
C LEU A 302 17.21 -9.50 -12.98
N LYS A 303 16.32 -9.94 -13.86
CA LYS A 303 16.30 -11.28 -14.48
C LYS A 303 17.62 -11.63 -15.16
N LYS A 304 18.34 -10.62 -15.66
CA LYS A 304 19.64 -10.75 -16.35
C LYS A 304 20.81 -11.06 -15.43
N ILE A 305 20.66 -10.89 -14.11
CA ILE A 305 21.75 -11.07 -13.17
C ILE A 305 21.71 -12.52 -12.62
N GLU A 306 22.88 -13.16 -12.52
CA GLU A 306 23.01 -14.57 -12.16
C GLU A 306 22.39 -14.90 -10.79
N GLY A 307 21.56 -15.94 -10.76
CA GLY A 307 20.91 -16.39 -9.53
C GLY A 307 19.52 -15.82 -9.33
N PHE A 308 18.92 -15.07 -10.28
CA PHE A 308 17.53 -14.60 -10.20
C PHE A 308 16.52 -15.73 -9.96
N GLU A 309 16.63 -16.86 -10.68
CA GLU A 309 15.66 -17.96 -10.69
C GLU A 309 15.42 -18.62 -9.32
N VAL A 310 16.43 -18.68 -8.46
CA VAL A 310 16.39 -19.42 -7.19
C VAL A 310 16.22 -18.46 -6.03
N ASP A 311 15.08 -18.51 -5.34
CA ASP A 311 14.97 -17.84 -4.04
C ASP A 311 15.88 -18.47 -3.01
N SER A 312 16.32 -17.67 -2.03
CA SER A 312 16.99 -18.23 -0.87
C SER A 312 16.09 -19.28 -0.21
N VAL A 313 16.72 -20.33 0.34
CA VAL A 313 16.16 -21.59 0.90
C VAL A 313 15.03 -21.40 1.94
N TYR A 314 14.66 -20.15 2.28
CA TYR A 314 13.66 -19.80 3.28
C TYR A 314 12.30 -19.33 2.73
N SER A 315 12.06 -19.32 1.42
CA SER A 315 10.70 -19.09 0.88
C SER A 315 9.83 -20.35 0.99
N TYR A 316 9.45 -20.70 2.22
CA TYR A 316 8.32 -21.60 2.44
C TYR A 316 7.06 -20.92 1.90
N ARG A 317 6.72 -21.16 0.63
CA ARG A 317 5.37 -20.95 0.11
C ARG A 317 4.43 -21.84 0.90
N GLY A 318 3.79 -21.25 1.91
CA GLY A 318 2.67 -21.87 2.62
C GLY A 318 1.50 -22.04 1.64
N PHE A 319 0.99 -23.27 1.58
CA PHE A 319 -0.30 -23.66 1.00
C PHE A 319 -0.47 -23.44 -0.52
N GLY A 320 -0.17 -24.49 -1.29
CA GLY A 320 -0.96 -24.86 -2.48
C GLY A 320 -0.67 -24.18 -3.82
N THR A 321 0.21 -23.19 -3.90
CA THR A 321 0.57 -22.58 -5.19
C THR A 321 1.77 -23.29 -5.82
N TYR A 322 1.54 -23.90 -6.99
CA TYR A 322 2.51 -24.57 -7.85
C TYR A 322 3.82 -23.77 -7.97
N GLN A 323 4.96 -24.47 -8.02
CA GLN A 323 6.31 -23.93 -7.98
C GLN A 323 6.64 -23.12 -9.24
N LEU A 324 6.19 -21.86 -9.28
CA LEU A 324 6.61 -20.88 -10.28
C LEU A 324 8.01 -20.37 -9.89
N THR A 325 8.99 -20.54 -10.78
CA THR A 325 10.29 -19.85 -10.67
C THR A 325 10.08 -18.33 -10.73
N ASN A 326 11.07 -17.55 -10.29
CA ASN A 326 10.99 -16.10 -10.33
C ASN A 326 10.76 -15.54 -11.76
N ALA A 327 11.28 -16.20 -12.80
CA ALA A 327 10.95 -15.84 -14.18
C ALA A 327 9.49 -16.11 -14.52
N SER A 328 8.96 -17.28 -14.16
CA SER A 328 7.55 -17.59 -14.47
C SER A 328 6.56 -16.69 -13.69
N GLU A 329 6.91 -16.25 -12.47
CA GLU A 329 6.12 -15.25 -11.75
C GLU A 329 6.19 -13.87 -12.44
N LEU A 330 7.35 -13.50 -12.98
CA LEU A 330 7.49 -12.28 -13.78
C LEU A 330 6.69 -12.35 -15.08
N ASP A 331 6.71 -13.50 -15.77
CA ASP A 331 5.90 -13.73 -16.97
C ASP A 331 4.40 -13.64 -16.62
N PHE A 332 3.99 -14.24 -15.49
CA PHE A 332 2.61 -14.16 -15.04
C PHE A 332 2.20 -12.73 -14.67
N LYS A 333 3.11 -11.95 -14.10
CA LYS A 333 2.89 -10.53 -13.82
C LYS A 333 2.68 -9.72 -15.10
N VAL A 334 3.46 -9.99 -16.16
CA VAL A 334 3.24 -9.39 -17.49
C VAL A 334 1.86 -9.80 -18.04
N TYR A 335 1.52 -11.07 -17.97
CA TYR A 335 0.21 -11.58 -18.41
C TYR A 335 -0.95 -10.87 -17.68
N ARG A 336 -0.91 -10.78 -16.34
CA ARG A 336 -1.95 -10.11 -15.54
C ARG A 336 -2.16 -8.66 -15.97
N PHE A 337 -1.07 -7.92 -16.17
CA PHE A 337 -1.15 -6.54 -16.64
C PHE A 337 -1.85 -6.44 -18.00
N LEU A 338 -1.48 -7.30 -18.97
CA LEU A 338 -2.09 -7.30 -20.30
C LEU A 338 -3.56 -7.71 -20.26
N ALA A 339 -3.91 -8.68 -19.42
CA ALA A 339 -5.29 -9.13 -19.20
C ALA A 339 -6.17 -8.01 -18.63
N ASP A 340 -5.64 -7.29 -17.64
CA ASP A 340 -6.32 -6.14 -17.06
C ASP A 340 -6.42 -4.98 -18.06
N ASP A 341 -5.41 -4.77 -18.93
CA ASP A 341 -5.40 -3.69 -19.94
C ASP A 341 -6.44 -3.89 -21.02
N ILE A 342 -6.71 -5.14 -21.42
CA ILE A 342 -7.77 -5.45 -22.38
C ILE A 342 -9.16 -5.19 -21.78
N GLN A 343 -9.36 -5.46 -20.49
CA GLN A 343 -10.64 -5.22 -19.82
C GLN A 343 -10.82 -3.75 -19.40
N GLY A 344 -9.74 -2.97 -19.39
CA GLY A 344 -9.74 -1.59 -18.96
C GLY A 344 -10.45 -0.64 -19.93
N ASP A 345 -11.24 0.28 -19.38
CA ASP A 345 -11.79 1.42 -20.11
C ASP A 345 -11.03 2.71 -19.76
N TRP A 346 -11.50 3.86 -20.28
CA TRP A 346 -10.89 5.16 -20.02
C TRP A 346 -10.84 5.54 -18.52
N ARG A 347 -11.69 4.94 -17.67
CA ARG A 347 -11.72 5.20 -16.21
C ARG A 347 -10.56 4.52 -15.50
N SER A 348 -9.99 3.49 -16.11
CA SER A 348 -8.83 2.75 -15.61
C SER A 348 -7.50 3.36 -16.05
N TYR A 349 -7.53 4.47 -16.79
CA TYR A 349 -6.35 5.18 -17.27
C TYR A 349 -5.55 5.78 -16.10
N SER A 350 -4.24 5.54 -16.10
CA SER A 350 -3.30 6.26 -15.26
C SER A 350 -2.00 6.49 -16.01
N LEU A 351 -1.29 7.58 -15.68
CA LEU A 351 0.03 7.88 -16.27
C LEU A 351 1.01 6.72 -16.07
N ARG A 352 0.92 6.06 -14.92
CA ARG A 352 1.69 4.88 -14.59
C ARG A 352 1.36 3.70 -15.51
N ARG A 353 0.08 3.43 -15.74
CA ARG A 353 -0.35 2.33 -16.62
C ARG A 353 0.13 2.54 -18.06
N ASP A 354 0.03 3.76 -18.58
CA ASP A 354 0.52 4.10 -19.91
C ASP A 354 2.06 3.91 -20.02
N ARG A 355 2.81 4.27 -18.97
CA ARG A 355 4.24 3.97 -18.88
C ARG A 355 4.52 2.47 -18.93
N VAL A 356 3.86 1.67 -18.08
CA VAL A 356 4.07 0.20 -18.03
C VAL A 356 3.76 -0.45 -19.37
N LYS A 357 2.70 0.00 -20.06
CA LYS A 357 2.36 -0.45 -21.41
C LYS A 357 3.47 -0.19 -22.41
N LYS A 358 4.05 1.01 -22.39
CA LYS A 358 5.21 1.37 -23.23
C LYS A 358 6.44 0.54 -22.87
N ASP A 359 6.68 0.30 -21.59
CA ASP A 359 7.81 -0.51 -21.12
C ASP A 359 7.68 -1.97 -21.61
N ILE A 360 6.51 -2.59 -21.51
CA ILE A 360 6.26 -3.94 -22.04
C ILE A 360 6.43 -3.99 -23.56
N GLN A 361 5.93 -3.00 -24.29
CA GLN A 361 6.15 -2.91 -25.74
C GLN A 361 7.65 -2.79 -26.09
N GLN A 362 8.42 -2.06 -25.30
CA GLN A 362 9.87 -1.97 -25.49
C GLN A 362 10.57 -3.29 -25.17
N LEU A 363 10.14 -4.01 -24.14
CA LEU A 363 10.66 -5.34 -23.81
C LEU A 363 10.37 -6.35 -24.93
N ASP A 364 9.13 -6.36 -25.45
CA ASP A 364 8.72 -7.18 -26.59
C ASP A 364 9.58 -6.86 -27.83
N ASN A 365 9.74 -5.58 -28.17
CA ASN A 365 10.56 -5.15 -29.31
C ASN A 365 12.05 -5.49 -29.17
N LYS A 366 12.56 -5.62 -27.93
CA LYS A 366 13.94 -6.03 -27.66
C LYS A 366 14.14 -7.55 -27.66
N GLY A 367 13.07 -8.33 -27.79
CA GLY A 367 13.12 -9.79 -27.73
C GLY A 367 13.24 -10.34 -26.30
N GLU A 368 12.90 -9.56 -25.27
CA GLU A 368 12.93 -10.01 -23.87
C GLU A 368 11.69 -10.86 -23.50
N LEU A 369 10.66 -10.85 -24.36
CA LEU A 369 9.37 -11.56 -24.19
C LEU A 369 9.14 -12.63 -25.26
N VAL A 370 10.23 -13.22 -25.78
CA VAL A 370 10.16 -14.27 -26.83
C VAL A 370 9.63 -15.59 -26.29
N SER A 371 9.90 -15.90 -25.02
CA SER A 371 9.41 -17.08 -24.33
C SER A 371 8.69 -16.69 -23.04
N MET A 372 7.57 -17.36 -22.76
CA MET A 372 6.84 -17.22 -21.50
C MET A 372 6.48 -18.59 -20.93
N ASN A 373 6.80 -18.78 -19.64
CA ASN A 373 6.36 -19.95 -18.90
C ASN A 373 5.26 -19.58 -17.91
N LEU A 374 4.04 -20.05 -18.18
CA LEU A 374 2.83 -19.80 -17.40
C LEU A 374 2.18 -21.12 -16.96
N GLU A 375 2.99 -22.16 -16.80
CA GLU A 375 2.54 -23.46 -16.32
C GLU A 375 1.82 -23.35 -14.97
N ASN A 376 0.64 -23.96 -14.86
CA ASN A 376 -0.22 -23.93 -13.67
C ASN A 376 -0.53 -22.51 -13.16
N ALA A 377 -0.43 -21.46 -14.00
CA ALA A 377 -0.75 -20.08 -13.63
C ALA A 377 -2.26 -19.78 -13.59
N HIS A 378 -3.11 -20.81 -13.71
CA HIS A 378 -4.58 -20.72 -13.73
C HIS A 378 -5.14 -19.73 -14.77
N ILE A 379 -4.48 -19.64 -15.93
CA ILE A 379 -4.90 -18.80 -17.04
C ILE A 379 -6.15 -19.39 -17.70
N LYS A 380 -7.11 -18.52 -18.04
CA LYS A 380 -8.36 -18.89 -18.73
C LYS A 380 -8.52 -18.23 -20.10
N LYS A 381 -7.77 -17.15 -20.34
CA LYS A 381 -7.95 -16.21 -21.45
C LYS A 381 -6.65 -16.02 -22.21
N ILE A 382 -6.68 -16.11 -23.53
CA ILE A 382 -5.52 -16.05 -24.42
C ILE A 382 -5.41 -14.74 -25.20
N GLU A 383 -6.45 -13.91 -25.21
CA GLU A 383 -6.48 -12.57 -25.82
C GLU A 383 -5.32 -11.66 -25.38
N PRO A 384 -4.85 -11.69 -24.12
CA PRO A 384 -3.73 -10.86 -23.68
C PRO A 384 -2.45 -11.02 -24.50
N PHE A 385 -2.20 -12.22 -25.03
CA PHE A 385 -1.00 -12.52 -25.81
C PHE A 385 -0.97 -11.81 -27.18
N SER A 386 -2.13 -11.37 -27.70
CA SER A 386 -2.22 -10.61 -28.95
C SER A 386 -1.42 -9.29 -28.94
N LYS A 387 -1.09 -8.78 -27.75
CA LYS A 387 -0.29 -7.56 -27.56
C LYS A 387 1.22 -7.77 -27.74
N LEU A 388 1.68 -9.01 -27.77
CA LEU A 388 3.09 -9.39 -27.84
C LEU A 388 3.41 -9.92 -29.23
N LYS A 389 4.11 -9.12 -30.02
CA LYS A 389 4.36 -9.42 -31.44
C LYS A 389 5.51 -10.40 -31.64
N ASN A 390 6.45 -10.44 -30.69
CA ASN A 390 7.65 -11.25 -30.81
C ASN A 390 7.61 -12.53 -29.95
N LEU A 391 6.48 -12.82 -29.28
CA LEU A 391 6.29 -14.07 -28.54
C LEU A 391 6.30 -15.27 -29.50
N LYS A 392 7.14 -16.26 -29.21
CA LYS A 392 7.35 -17.49 -30.00
C LYS A 392 7.11 -18.76 -29.21
N GLU A 393 7.53 -18.79 -27.96
CA GLU A 393 7.44 -19.96 -27.09
C GLU A 393 6.47 -19.66 -25.94
N LEU A 394 5.44 -20.48 -25.76
CA LEU A 394 4.41 -20.25 -24.76
C LEU A 394 4.02 -21.56 -24.08
N ASN A 395 4.30 -21.65 -22.78
CA ASN A 395 3.86 -22.78 -21.96
C ASN A 395 2.64 -22.40 -21.12
N LEU A 396 1.50 -23.03 -21.43
CA LEU A 396 0.21 -22.93 -20.73
C LEU A 396 -0.22 -24.28 -20.13
N THR A 397 0.72 -25.20 -19.93
CA THR A 397 0.44 -26.51 -19.32
C THR A 397 -0.27 -26.34 -17.98
N GLY A 398 -1.30 -27.15 -17.73
CA GLY A 398 -2.08 -27.07 -16.49
C GLY A 398 -3.01 -25.85 -16.35
N CYS A 399 -3.11 -24.99 -17.36
CA CYS A 399 -4.07 -23.88 -17.36
C CYS A 399 -5.47 -24.34 -17.83
N PRO A 400 -6.56 -23.97 -17.14
CA PRO A 400 -7.93 -24.37 -17.49
C PRO A 400 -8.51 -23.46 -18.60
N ILE A 401 -7.95 -23.55 -19.81
CA ILE A 401 -8.42 -22.81 -20.98
C ILE A 401 -9.53 -23.63 -21.65
N ASN A 402 -10.75 -23.11 -21.59
CA ASN A 402 -11.95 -23.80 -22.10
C ASN A 402 -12.56 -23.10 -23.33
N ASP A 403 -11.97 -21.99 -23.76
CA ASP A 403 -12.44 -21.17 -24.88
C ASP A 403 -11.25 -20.80 -25.76
N TRP A 404 -11.30 -21.28 -26.99
CA TRP A 404 -10.28 -21.09 -28.02
C TRP A 404 -10.79 -20.21 -29.18
N GLU A 405 -11.93 -19.53 -29.06
CA GLU A 405 -12.48 -18.68 -30.13
C GLU A 405 -11.48 -17.60 -30.59
N ASN A 406 -10.70 -17.06 -29.65
CA ASN A 406 -9.69 -16.03 -29.92
C ASN A 406 -8.28 -16.59 -30.21
N ILE A 407 -8.19 -17.80 -30.79
CA ILE A 407 -6.91 -18.49 -31.10
C ILE A 407 -5.95 -17.61 -31.93
N GLU A 408 -6.46 -16.70 -32.76
CA GLU A 408 -5.65 -15.74 -33.53
C GLU A 408 -4.73 -14.86 -32.66
N SER A 409 -5.04 -14.74 -31.37
CA SER A 409 -4.18 -14.06 -30.38
C SER A 409 -2.80 -14.72 -30.25
N LEU A 410 -2.67 -15.99 -30.67
CA LEU A 410 -1.46 -16.79 -30.64
C LEU A 410 -0.80 -16.94 -32.02
N LYS A 411 -1.23 -16.20 -33.05
CA LYS A 411 -0.72 -16.31 -34.43
C LYS A 411 0.79 -16.03 -34.62
N GLY A 412 1.46 -15.54 -33.59
CA GLY A 412 2.90 -15.32 -33.59
C GLY A 412 3.71 -16.50 -33.04
N VAL A 413 3.06 -17.40 -32.29
CA VAL A 413 3.65 -18.49 -31.51
C VAL A 413 4.05 -19.65 -32.43
N THR A 414 5.23 -20.20 -32.21
CA THR A 414 5.78 -21.35 -32.93
C THR A 414 5.78 -22.62 -32.07
N ASP A 415 5.92 -22.46 -30.75
CA ASP A 415 6.06 -23.55 -29.80
C ASP A 415 5.05 -23.33 -28.67
N LEU A 416 4.04 -24.19 -28.61
CA LEU A 416 2.91 -24.05 -27.68
C LEU A 416 2.76 -25.32 -26.84
N SER A 417 2.70 -25.16 -25.52
CA SER A 417 2.38 -26.27 -24.61
C SER A 417 1.05 -26.00 -23.92
N VAL A 418 0.11 -26.94 -24.01
CA VAL A 418 -1.26 -26.81 -23.49
C VAL A 418 -1.72 -28.09 -22.81
N SER A 419 -2.84 -28.03 -22.10
CA SER A 419 -3.41 -29.20 -21.44
C SER A 419 -4.92 -29.25 -21.57
N TYR A 420 -5.49 -30.41 -21.29
CA TYR A 420 -6.94 -30.63 -21.19
C TYR A 420 -7.72 -30.31 -22.48
N LEU A 421 -7.13 -30.57 -23.66
CA LEU A 421 -7.83 -30.35 -24.92
C LEU A 421 -8.92 -31.40 -25.13
N THR A 422 -9.99 -30.97 -25.79
CA THR A 422 -11.14 -31.79 -26.19
C THR A 422 -11.25 -31.86 -27.70
N LYS A 423 -12.08 -32.78 -28.22
CA LYS A 423 -12.32 -32.93 -29.67
C LYS A 423 -12.82 -31.63 -30.33
N LYS A 424 -13.52 -30.76 -29.60
CA LYS A 424 -14.02 -29.47 -30.10
C LYS A 424 -12.92 -28.45 -30.30
N ASP A 425 -11.80 -28.61 -29.60
CA ASP A 425 -10.74 -27.60 -29.59
C ASP A 425 -9.82 -27.72 -30.82
N ILE A 426 -9.76 -28.92 -31.42
CA ILE A 426 -8.84 -29.28 -32.51
C ILE A 426 -8.99 -28.33 -33.71
N ASP A 427 -10.24 -28.01 -34.08
CA ASP A 427 -10.54 -27.16 -35.25
C ASP A 427 -9.93 -25.76 -35.13
N PHE A 428 -9.79 -25.22 -33.90
CA PHE A 428 -9.19 -23.89 -33.69
C PHE A 428 -7.69 -23.87 -34.00
N PHE A 429 -6.96 -24.95 -33.68
CA PHE A 429 -5.51 -25.01 -33.87
C PHE A 429 -5.09 -25.04 -35.35
N GLN A 430 -6.00 -25.42 -36.26
CA GLN A 430 -5.73 -25.35 -37.70
C GLN A 430 -5.49 -23.92 -38.19
N ASN A 431 -5.98 -22.91 -37.46
CA ASN A 431 -5.82 -21.49 -37.80
C ASN A 431 -4.42 -20.93 -37.42
N LEU A 432 -3.59 -21.69 -36.70
CA LEU A 432 -2.26 -21.26 -36.27
C LEU A 432 -1.17 -21.64 -37.29
N ASN A 433 -1.09 -20.89 -38.38
CA ASN A 433 -0.16 -21.16 -39.49
C ASN A 433 1.34 -21.08 -39.11
N THR A 434 1.69 -20.46 -37.98
CA THR A 434 3.07 -20.33 -37.51
C THR A 434 3.51 -21.46 -36.57
N LEU A 435 2.56 -22.25 -36.09
CA LEU A 435 2.82 -23.28 -35.10
C LEU A 435 3.66 -24.40 -35.70
N LYS A 436 4.74 -24.77 -35.01
CA LYS A 436 5.68 -25.83 -35.41
C LYS A 436 5.67 -26.98 -34.42
N VAL A 437 5.52 -26.67 -33.13
CA VAL A 437 5.50 -27.65 -32.05
C VAL A 437 4.28 -27.40 -31.17
N LEU A 438 3.48 -28.44 -30.96
CA LEU A 438 2.36 -28.44 -30.02
C LEU A 438 2.57 -29.58 -29.02
N THR A 439 2.91 -29.23 -27.78
CA THR A 439 3.02 -30.21 -26.70
C THR A 439 1.68 -30.28 -25.98
N VAL A 440 1.10 -31.48 -25.90
CA VAL A 440 -0.23 -31.67 -25.30
C VAL A 440 -0.13 -32.60 -24.11
N SER A 441 -0.39 -32.05 -22.93
CA SER A 441 -0.41 -32.79 -21.66
C SER A 441 -1.84 -33.04 -21.18
N MET A 442 -2.05 -34.08 -20.37
CA MET A 442 -3.33 -34.34 -19.68
C MET A 442 -4.56 -34.29 -20.62
N THR A 443 -4.40 -34.83 -21.83
CA THR A 443 -5.40 -34.86 -22.90
C THR A 443 -5.60 -36.30 -23.35
N ASP A 444 -6.82 -36.64 -23.76
CA ASP A 444 -7.17 -37.97 -24.25
C ASP A 444 -6.27 -38.38 -25.43
N TYR A 445 -5.87 -39.65 -25.46
CA TYR A 445 -5.10 -40.23 -26.55
C TYR A 445 -5.79 -40.07 -27.90
N GLU A 446 -7.11 -40.23 -27.96
CA GLU A 446 -7.87 -40.06 -29.22
C GLU A 446 -7.76 -38.62 -29.76
N VAL A 447 -7.83 -37.61 -28.89
CA VAL A 447 -7.70 -36.19 -29.27
C VAL A 447 -6.28 -35.92 -29.78
N LYS A 448 -5.27 -36.50 -29.12
CA LYS A 448 -3.87 -36.36 -29.52
C LYS A 448 -3.59 -36.97 -30.90
N GLU A 449 -4.14 -38.15 -31.20
CA GLU A 449 -3.98 -38.76 -32.53
C GLU A 449 -4.72 -37.96 -33.61
N GLN A 450 -5.93 -37.45 -33.32
CA GLN A 450 -6.65 -36.57 -34.26
C GLN A 450 -5.88 -35.27 -34.55
N LEU A 451 -5.24 -34.67 -33.55
CA LEU A 451 -4.35 -33.52 -33.75
C LEU A 451 -3.19 -33.85 -34.71
N LYS A 452 -2.58 -35.04 -34.60
CA LYS A 452 -1.51 -35.48 -35.52
C LYS A 452 -2.01 -35.65 -36.95
N GLU A 453 -3.22 -36.17 -37.13
CA GLU A 453 -3.81 -36.38 -38.45
C GLU A 453 -4.16 -35.05 -39.15
N GLN A 454 -4.70 -34.09 -38.38
CA GLN A 454 -5.18 -32.80 -38.91
C GLN A 454 -4.05 -31.76 -39.06
N LEU A 455 -3.11 -31.70 -38.12
CA LEU A 455 -2.02 -30.72 -38.11
C LEU A 455 -0.72 -31.32 -38.68
N LYS A 456 -0.74 -31.74 -39.94
CA LYS A 456 0.37 -32.48 -40.59
C LYS A 456 1.73 -31.77 -40.59
N ASN A 457 1.73 -30.44 -40.47
CA ASN A 457 2.95 -29.61 -40.47
C ASN A 457 3.42 -29.24 -39.06
N VAL A 458 2.76 -29.75 -38.01
CA VAL A 458 3.05 -29.45 -36.61
C VAL A 458 3.52 -30.74 -35.93
N VAL A 459 4.64 -30.66 -35.20
CA VAL A 459 5.12 -31.74 -34.37
C VAL A 459 4.27 -31.79 -33.10
N ILE A 460 3.47 -32.85 -32.95
CA ILE A 460 2.64 -33.08 -31.76
C ILE A 460 3.41 -33.97 -30.77
N ILE A 461 3.74 -33.42 -29.59
CA ILE A 461 4.51 -34.11 -28.54
C ILE A 461 3.62 -34.61 -27.42
#